data_AF-A0A8I1AC22-F1
#
_entry.id   AF-A0A8I1AC22-F1
#
_cell.length_a   1.000
_cell.length_b   1.000
_cell.length_c   1.000
_cell.angle_alpha   90.00
_cell.angle_beta   90.00
_cell.angle_gamma   90.00
#
_symmetry.space_group_name_H-M   'P 1'
#
loop_
_entity.id
_entity.type
_entity.pdbx_description
1 polymer ?
#
loop_
_entity_poly.entity_id
_entity_poly.type
_entity_poly.pdbx_seq_one_letter_code
_entity_poly.pdbx_strand_id
1 'polypeptide(L)' 'MDYFMVPLLVIISILAVRGAWYNKKTGNKPGFVIGGIFTLGVVGVTLLALYDFFIGLQ' A
#
# COMPACT_ATOMS: atom_id res chain seq x y z
N MET A 1 -12.56 -15.74 7.23
CA MET A 1 -12.50 -14.34 6.75
C MET A 1 -11.06 -13.89 6.52
N ASP A 2 -10.07 -14.56 7.13
CA ASP A 2 -8.66 -14.14 7.14
C ASP A 2 -7.94 -14.28 5.78
N TYR A 3 -8.31 -15.27 4.96
CA TYR A 3 -7.71 -15.47 3.63
C TYR A 3 -8.02 -14.37 2.60
N PHE A 4 -9.07 -13.56 2.83
CA PHE A 4 -9.43 -12.47 1.91
C PHE A 4 -8.69 -11.16 2.18
N MET A 5 -8.07 -11.02 3.35
CA MET A 5 -7.42 -9.78 3.77
C MET A 5 -6.13 -9.51 3.00
N VAL A 6 -5.29 -10.53 2.79
CA VAL A 6 -3.99 -10.38 2.10
C VAL A 6 -4.17 -9.97 0.62
N PRO A 7 -5.02 -10.63 -0.19
CA PRO A 7 -5.26 -10.20 -1.57
C PRO A 7 -5.85 -8.79 -1.64
N LEU A 8 -6.75 -8.43 -0.72
CA LEU A 8 -7.33 -7.09 -0.66
C LEU A 8 -6.27 -6.02 -0.34
N LEU A 9 -5.38 -6.29 0.62
CA LEU A 9 -4.25 -5.42 0.96
C LEU A 9 -3.33 -5.19 -0.24
N VAL A 10 -3.06 -6.23 -1.04
CA VAL A 10 -2.28 -6.09 -2.27
C VAL A 10 -2.95 -5.14 -3.26
N ILE A 11 -4.27 -5.27 -3.47
CA ILE A 11 -5.02 -4.38 -4.37
C ILE A 11 -4.98 -2.93 -3.86
N ILE A 12 -5.22 -2.72 -2.56
CA ILE A 12 -5.18 -1.39 -1.94
C ILE A 12 -3.78 -0.77 -2.08
N SER A 13 -2.72 -1.56 -1.90
CA SER A 13 -1.34 -1.12 -2.07
C SER A 13 -1.06 -0.63 -3.49
N ILE A 14 -1.51 -1.38 -4.50
CA ILE A 14 -1.39 -0.99 -5.91
C ILE A 14 -2.13 0.33 -6.18
N LEU A 15 -3.36 0.46 -5.66
CA LEU A 15 -4.16 1.70 -5.81
C LEU A 15 -3.50 2.89 -5.09
N ALA A 16 -2.93 2.68 -3.90
CA ALA A 16 -2.21 3.73 -3.16
C ALA A 16 -0.97 4.21 -3.93
N VAL A 17 -0.19 3.30 -4.51
CA VAL A 17 0.95 3.66 -5.37
C VAL A 17 0.50 4.44 -6.60
N ARG A 18 -0.58 4.01 -7.25
CA ARG A 18 -1.15 4.70 -8.41
C ARG A 18 -1.65 6.10 -8.04
N GLY A 19 -2.31 6.26 -6.90
CA GLY A 19 -2.79 7.56 -6.40
C GLY A 19 -1.65 8.53 -6.07
N ALA A 20 -0.60 8.05 -5.40
CA ALA A 20 0.60 8.84 -5.14
C ALA A 20 1.29 9.28 -6.44
N TRP A 21 1.40 8.38 -7.41
CA TRP A 21 1.96 8.74 -8.72
C TRP A 21 1.08 9.74 -9.47
N TYR A 22 -0.24 9.61 -9.40
CA TYR A 22 -1.14 10.59 -9.99
C TYR A 22 -0.95 11.98 -9.37
N ASN A 23 -0.85 12.09 -8.04
CA ASN A 23 -0.57 13.36 -7.34
C ASN A 23 0.78 13.96 -7.76
N LYS A 24 1.81 13.12 -7.96
CA LYS A 24 3.10 13.55 -8.50
C LYS A 24 2.95 14.11 -9.92
N LYS A 25 2.19 13.42 -10.77
CA LYS A 25 1.99 13.78 -12.19
C LYS A 25 1.17 15.07 -12.36
N THR A 26 0.19 15.31 -11.49
CA THR A 26 -0.66 16.52 -11.54
C THR A 26 -0.04 17.73 -10.84
N GLY A 27 1.14 17.60 -10.24
CA GLY A 27 1.80 18.69 -9.53
C GLY A 27 1.17 19.01 -8.16
N ASN A 28 0.28 18.14 -7.65
CA ASN A 28 -0.32 18.27 -6.32
C ASN A 28 0.71 17.91 -5.24
N LYS A 29 1.57 18.87 -4.88
CA LYS A 29 2.64 18.68 -3.89
C LYS A 29 2.13 18.24 -2.50
N PRO A 30 1.10 18.86 -1.90
CA PRO A 30 0.58 18.40 -0.60
C PRO A 30 0.02 16.98 -0.67
N GLY A 31 -0.76 16.68 -1.71
CA GLY A 31 -1.32 15.34 -1.93
C GLY A 31 -0.26 14.28 -2.21
N PHE A 32 0.86 14.65 -2.84
CA PHE A 32 1.98 13.74 -3.05
C PHE A 32 2.73 13.43 -1.75
N VAL A 33 2.93 14.42 -0.87
CA VAL A 33 3.62 14.21 0.41
C VAL A 33 2.78 13.36 1.36
N ILE A 34 1.53 13.76 1.60
CA ILE A 34 0.62 13.05 2.50
C ILE A 34 0.29 11.66 1.93
N GLY A 35 -0.08 11.62 0.64
CA GLY A 35 -0.37 10.37 -0.06
C GLY A 35 0.84 9.45 -0.14
N GLY A 36 2.05 10.00 -0.32
CA GLY A 36 3.29 9.22 -0.35
C GLY A 36 3.61 8.55 0.98
N ILE A 37 3.45 9.26 2.10
CA ILE A 37 3.64 8.68 3.45
C ILE A 37 2.62 7.55 3.68
N PHE A 38 1.36 7.77 3.34
CA PHE A 38 0.32 6.75 3.47
C PHE A 38 0.62 5.53 2.58
N THR A 39 1.00 5.75 1.33
CA THR A 39 1.42 4.68 0.41
C THR A 39 2.59 3.88 0.97
N LEU A 40 3.60 4.52 1.56
CA LEU A 40 4.72 3.82 2.20
C LEU A 40 4.24 2.94 3.36
N GLY A 41 3.34 3.45 4.21
CA GLY A 41 2.75 2.68 5.30
C GLY A 41 1.95 1.47 4.80
N VAL A 42 1.10 1.67 3.79
CA VAL A 42 0.32 0.58 3.19
C VAL A 42 1.23 -0.47 2.55
N VAL A 43 2.21 -0.06 1.74
CA VAL A 43 3.17 -0.98 1.13
C VAL A 43 3.92 -1.77 2.20
N GLY A 44 4.36 -1.11 3.28
CA GLY A 44 5.03 -1.76 4.41
C GLY A 44 4.17 -2.85 5.06
N VAL A 45 2.93 -2.52 5.42
CA VAL A 45 1.99 -3.50 6.02
C VAL A 45 1.63 -4.61 5.04
N THR A 46 1.45 -4.31 3.75
CA THR A 46 1.21 -5.34 2.73
C THR A 46 2.38 -6.30 2.61
N LEU A 47 3.62 -5.80 2.63
CA LEU A 47 4.81 -6.67 2.58
C LEU A 47 4.93 -7.54 3.84
N LEU A 48 4.65 -6.99 5.03
CA LEU A 48 4.61 -7.76 6.26
C LEU A 48 3.52 -8.85 6.21
N ALA A 49 2.32 -8.51 5.74
CA ALA A 49 1.23 -9.47 5.60
C ALA A 49 1.55 -10.57 4.58
N LEU A 50 2.22 -10.23 3.46
CA LEU A 50 2.68 -11.22 2.49
C LEU A 50 3.78 -12.10 3.08
N TYR A 51 4.71 -11.53 3.85
CA TYR A 51 5.76 -12.29 4.51
C TYR A 51 5.16 -13.28 5.50
N ASP A 52 4.24 -12.84 6.36
CA ASP A 52 3.53 -13.71 7.30
C ASP A 52 2.76 -14.82 6.56
N PHE A 53 2.07 -14.47 5.46
CA PHE A 53 1.31 -15.45 4.67
C PHE A 53 2.18 -16.53 4.02
N PHE A 54 3.37 -16.19 3.51
CA PHE A 54 4.22 -17.13 2.78
C PHE A 54 5.25 -17.85 3.66
N ILE A 55 5.78 -17.18 4.68
CA ILE A 55 6.90 -17.67 5.49
C ILE A 55 6.44 -18.00 6.92
N GLY A 56 5.42 -17.30 7.43
CA GLY A 56 4.96 -17.40 8.81
C GLY A 56 5.78 -16.50 9.72
N LEU A 57 5.16 -15.42 10.21
CA LEU A 57 5.69 -14.55 11.25
C LEU A 57 5.09 -14.86 12.63
N GLN A 58 3.92 -15.50 12.66
CA GLN A 58 3.06 -15.73 13.84
C GLN A 58 2.57 -14.45 14.51
#